data_AF-A0A920B726-F1
#
_entry.id   AF-A0A920B726-F1
#
_cell.length_a   1.000
_cell.length_b   1.000
_cell.length_c   1.000
_cell.angle_alpha   90.00
_cell.angle_beta   90.00
_cell.angle_gamma   90.00
#
_symmetry.space_group_name_H-M   'P 1'
#
loop_
_entity.id
_entity.type
_entity.pdbx_description
1 polymer ?
#
loop_
_entity_poly.entity_id
_entity_poly.type
_entity_poly.pdbx_seq_one_letter_code
_entity_poly.pdbx_strand_id
1 'polypeptide(L)'
;MKFLSFFITSLFLLLNIQVLASNCSFNLEGNKMMQFSSTTIDVDKSCSSFTIKFKNTSDLPIDLAGHNVVVSKSSDFDNLITLIDPANGVNQGYLPPSPQVVGKNAIARAE
;
A
#
# COMPACT_ATOMS: atom_id res chain seq x y z
N MET A 1 20.64 34.25 58.57
CA MET A 1 20.32 32.85 58.94
C MET A 1 18.81 32.68 58.95
N LYS A 2 18.24 31.95 57.98
CA LYS A 2 16.87 31.41 58.03
C LYS A 2 16.65 30.42 56.87
N PHE A 3 16.60 29.14 57.28
CA PHE A 3 15.86 28.01 56.72
C PHE A 3 16.16 27.53 55.29
N LEU A 4 17.24 26.74 55.25
CA LEU A 4 17.35 25.52 54.49
C LEU A 4 16.19 24.54 54.82
N SER A 5 15.60 23.97 53.76
CA SER A 5 15.00 22.62 53.66
C SER A 5 13.51 22.54 53.28
N PHE A 6 13.24 21.63 52.31
CA PHE A 6 12.01 20.90 51.93
C PHE A 6 11.50 21.01 50.47
N PHE A 7 11.28 19.81 49.89
CA PHE A 7 10.72 19.41 48.59
C PHE A 7 11.72 19.33 47.42
N ILE A 8 12.50 18.26 47.24
CA ILE A 8 12.15 16.84 46.98
C ILE A 8 11.24 16.67 45.75
N THR A 9 11.92 16.35 44.64
CA THR A 9 11.54 15.41 43.57
C THR A 9 10.12 15.46 42.98
N SER A 10 10.00 16.00 41.76
CA SER A 10 9.02 15.55 40.77
C SER A 10 9.58 15.94 39.39
N LEU A 11 10.47 15.15 38.80
CA LEU A 11 10.15 14.06 37.87
C LEU A 11 8.93 14.38 36.98
N PHE A 12 9.05 15.40 36.14
CA PHE A 12 8.34 15.43 34.86
C PHE A 12 9.30 14.96 33.77
N LEU A 13 9.53 13.65 33.74
CA LEU A 13 10.01 12.98 32.53
C LEU A 13 8.86 13.05 31.53
N LEU A 14 8.83 14.09 30.70
CA LEU A 14 8.07 14.07 29.47
C LEU A 14 8.69 12.97 28.61
N LEU A 15 8.15 11.76 28.72
CA LEU A 15 8.36 10.75 27.70
C LEU A 15 7.85 11.38 26.39
N ASN A 16 8.79 11.84 25.57
CA ASN A 16 8.56 12.06 24.17
C ASN A 16 8.30 10.68 23.58
N ILE A 17 7.03 10.25 23.63
CA ILE A 17 6.55 9.13 22.84
C ILE A 17 6.71 9.60 21.41
N GLN A 18 7.87 9.32 20.83
CA GLN A 18 8.07 9.40 19.40
C GLN A 18 7.18 8.31 18.85
N VAL A 19 5.94 8.68 18.51
CA VAL A 19 5.09 7.88 17.65
C VAL A 19 5.87 7.81 16.35
N LEU A 20 6.63 6.72 16.19
CA LEU A 20 7.14 6.30 14.89
C LEU A 20 5.89 6.08 14.07
N ALA A 21 5.47 7.10 13.32
CA ALA A 21 4.43 6.96 12.33
C ALA A 21 4.99 5.98 11.29
N SER A 22 4.61 4.72 11.42
CA SER A 22 4.80 3.74 10.36
C SER A 22 4.15 4.33 9.12
N ASN A 23 4.91 4.42 8.03
CA ASN A 23 4.35 4.87 6.76
C ASN A 23 3.42 3.76 6.26
N CYS A 24 2.14 3.82 6.63
CA CYS A 24 1.10 2.89 6.17
C CYS A 24 0.65 3.17 4.74
N SER A 25 1.57 3.66 3.91
CA SER A 25 1.37 3.84 2.49
C SER A 25 2.65 3.59 1.71
N PHE A 26 2.52 3.10 0.48
CA PHE A 26 3.62 2.87 -0.42
C PHE A 26 3.31 3.44 -1.81
N ASN A 27 4.26 4.17 -2.39
CA ASN A 27 4.15 4.65 -3.77
C ASN A 27 4.65 3.55 -4.70
N LEU A 28 3.79 3.06 -5.58
CA LEU A 28 4.13 2.03 -6.56
C LEU A 28 3.89 2.59 -7.95
N GLU A 29 4.83 2.37 -8.87
CA GLU A 29 4.70 2.82 -10.25
C GLU A 29 4.72 1.63 -11.20
N GLY A 30 3.93 1.69 -12.28
CA GLY A 30 3.97 0.73 -13.38
C GLY A 30 4.41 1.43 -14.67
N ASN A 31 5.41 0.90 -15.36
CA ASN A 31 5.99 1.55 -16.55
C ASN A 31 5.54 0.90 -17.88
N LYS A 32 5.93 1.50 -19.01
CA LYS A 32 5.64 0.97 -20.36
C LYS A 32 6.33 -0.36 -20.72
N MET A 33 7.26 -0.82 -19.90
CA MET A 33 7.95 -2.11 -20.07
C MET A 33 7.28 -3.23 -19.24
N MET A 34 6.06 -3.01 -18.76
CA MET A 34 5.30 -3.93 -17.92
C MET A 34 6.00 -4.30 -16.60
N GLN A 35 6.66 -3.32 -15.99
CA GLN A 35 7.38 -3.49 -14.72
C GLN A 35 6.83 -2.57 -13.65
N PHE A 36 6.72 -3.11 -12.44
CA PHE A 36 6.53 -2.30 -11.24
C PHE A 36 7.88 -1.73 -10.74
N SER A 37 7.85 -0.55 -10.10
CA SER A 37 9.03 0.08 -9.49
C SER A 37 9.57 -0.67 -8.27
N SER A 38 8.79 -1.60 -7.69
CA SER A 38 9.22 -2.49 -6.60
C SER A 38 8.63 -3.89 -6.78
N THR A 39 9.38 -4.90 -6.35
CA THR A 39 8.93 -6.29 -6.25
C THR A 39 8.44 -6.67 -4.85
N THR A 40 8.69 -5.82 -3.86
CA THR A 40 8.40 -6.09 -2.45
C THR A 40 7.80 -4.84 -1.80
N ILE A 41 6.74 -5.03 -1.00
CA ILE A 41 6.14 -3.99 -0.17
C ILE A 41 6.05 -4.53 1.25
N ASP A 42 6.83 -3.97 2.16
CA ASP A 42 6.79 -4.33 3.57
C ASP A 42 5.73 -3.50 4.29
N VAL A 43 4.78 -4.19 4.94
CA VAL A 43 3.70 -3.57 5.70
C VAL A 43 3.96 -3.77 7.18
N ASP A 44 4.08 -2.67 7.93
CA ASP A 44 4.25 -2.72 9.37
C ASP A 44 2.99 -3.29 10.06
N LYS A 45 3.19 -4.17 11.04
CA LYS A 45 2.09 -4.83 11.77
C LYS A 45 1.22 -3.85 12.58
N SER A 46 1.73 -2.64 12.87
CA SER A 46 0.97 -1.56 13.50
C SER A 46 -0.07 -0.92 12.59
N CYS A 47 0.03 -1.11 11.26
CA CYS A 47 -0.91 -0.55 10.31
C CYS A 47 -2.25 -1.30 10.35
N SER A 48 -3.30 -0.64 10.84
CA SER A 48 -4.68 -1.15 10.77
C SER A 48 -5.26 -1.09 9.35
N SER A 49 -4.75 -0.17 8.54
CA SER A 49 -5.04 -0.04 7.12
C SER A 49 -3.76 0.34 6.39
N PHE A 50 -3.64 -0.05 5.12
CA PHE A 50 -2.49 0.24 4.30
C PHE A 50 -2.91 0.72 2.92
N THR A 51 -2.23 1.74 2.39
CA THR A 51 -2.58 2.35 1.10
C THR A 51 -1.48 2.18 0.08
N ILE A 52 -1.76 1.51 -1.03
CA ILE A 52 -0.87 1.53 -2.20
C ILE A 52 -1.29 2.71 -3.08
N LYS A 53 -0.41 3.70 -3.22
CA LYS A 53 -0.56 4.84 -4.11
C LYS A 53 0.04 4.44 -5.45
N PHE A 54 -0.80 3.90 -6.32
CA PHE A 54 -0.36 3.40 -7.62
C PHE A 54 -0.40 4.50 -8.69
N LYS A 55 0.69 4.64 -9.46
CA LYS A 55 0.78 5.51 -10.63
C LYS A 55 1.20 4.70 -11.86
N ASN A 56 0.47 4.81 -12.98
CA ASN A 56 0.94 4.26 -14.25
C ASN A 56 1.75 5.34 -15.00
N THR A 57 3.06 5.15 -15.10
CA THR A 57 4.00 6.08 -15.76
C THR A 57 4.26 5.70 -17.21
N SER A 58 3.50 4.76 -17.78
CA SER A 58 3.54 4.53 -19.22
C SER A 58 3.08 5.79 -19.98
N ASP A 59 3.61 5.98 -21.18
CA ASP A 59 3.19 6.99 -22.15
C ASP A 59 2.21 6.40 -23.20
N LEU A 60 1.72 5.18 -22.93
CA LEU A 60 0.90 4.41 -23.86
C LEU A 60 -0.58 4.40 -23.45
N PRO A 61 -1.50 4.18 -24.42
CA PRO A 61 -2.90 3.96 -24.14
C PRO A 61 -3.15 2.83 -23.13
N ILE A 62 -4.25 2.95 -22.37
CA ILE A 62 -4.66 1.98 -21.35
C ILE A 62 -4.81 0.54 -21.91
N ASP A 63 -5.19 0.40 -23.17
CA ASP A 63 -5.36 -0.91 -23.81
C ASP A 63 -4.02 -1.56 -24.20
N LEU A 64 -2.93 -0.79 -24.21
CA LEU A 64 -1.58 -1.26 -24.57
C LEU A 64 -0.66 -1.43 -23.36
N ALA A 65 -0.72 -0.52 -22.38
CA ALA A 65 0.10 -0.59 -21.17
C ALA A 65 -0.63 -0.09 -19.91
N GLY A 66 -1.92 -0.40 -19.82
CA GLY A 66 -2.68 -0.23 -18.59
C GLY A 66 -2.19 -1.19 -17.50
N HIS A 67 -2.09 -0.67 -16.28
CA HIS A 67 -1.68 -1.44 -15.10
C HIS A 67 -2.70 -1.34 -13.99
N ASN A 68 -2.88 -2.41 -13.24
CA ASN A 68 -3.53 -2.39 -11.94
C ASN A 68 -2.63 -3.06 -10.89
N VAL A 69 -3.09 -2.99 -9.65
CA VAL A 69 -2.52 -3.68 -8.49
C VAL A 69 -3.62 -4.55 -7.93
N VAL A 70 -3.31 -5.82 -7.70
CA VAL A 70 -4.19 -6.79 -7.08
C VAL A 70 -3.44 -7.43 -5.91
N VAL A 71 -4.06 -7.41 -4.74
CA VAL A 71 -3.50 -7.99 -3.51
C VAL A 71 -4.27 -9.26 -3.18
N SER A 72 -3.55 -10.35 -2.95
CA SER A 72 -4.08 -11.66 -2.57
C SER A 72 -3.08 -12.39 -1.67
N LYS A 73 -3.48 -13.56 -1.15
CA LYS A 73 -2.52 -14.48 -0.54
C LYS A 73 -1.70 -15.15 -1.62
N SER A 74 -0.44 -15.47 -1.32
CA SER A 74 0.42 -16.21 -2.25
C SER A 74 -0.17 -17.56 -2.68
N SER A 75 -0.91 -18.23 -1.80
CA SER A 75 -1.59 -19.49 -2.12
C SER A 75 -2.70 -19.37 -3.16
N ASP A 76 -3.26 -18.17 -3.34
CA ASP A 76 -4.39 -17.91 -4.24
C ASP A 76 -3.92 -17.38 -5.61
N PHE A 77 -2.63 -17.05 -5.74
CA PHE A 77 -2.06 -16.41 -6.92
C PHE A 77 -2.32 -17.21 -8.20
N ASP A 78 -1.95 -18.49 -8.21
CA ASP A 78 -2.07 -19.35 -9.39
C ASP A 78 -3.53 -19.49 -9.85
N ASN A 79 -4.48 -19.56 -8.91
CA ASN A 79 -5.90 -19.59 -9.26
C ASN A 79 -6.38 -18.23 -9.79
N LEU A 80 -6.00 -17.14 -9.15
CA LEU A 80 -6.43 -15.78 -9.54
C LEU A 80 -5.96 -15.41 -10.95
N ILE A 81 -4.74 -15.78 -11.35
CA ILE A 81 -4.25 -15.48 -12.70
C ILE A 81 -5.06 -16.18 -13.79
N THR A 82 -5.64 -17.36 -13.51
CA THR A 82 -6.51 -18.07 -14.48
C THR A 82 -7.85 -17.39 -14.68
N LEU A 83 -8.26 -16.51 -13.76
CA LEU A 83 -9.51 -15.77 -13.82
C LEU A 83 -9.39 -14.42 -14.56
N ILE A 84 -8.18 -14.03 -14.96
CA ILE A 84 -7.96 -12.77 -15.68
C ILE A 84 -8.58 -12.89 -17.07
N ASP A 85 -9.58 -12.06 -17.34
CA ASP A 85 -10.29 -11.99 -18.62
C ASP A 85 -10.60 -10.52 -18.96
N PRO A 86 -10.11 -10.01 -20.10
CA PRO A 86 -10.45 -8.68 -20.60
C PRO A 86 -11.96 -8.39 -20.69
N ALA A 87 -12.81 -9.42 -20.83
CA ALA A 87 -14.26 -9.28 -20.84
C ALA A 87 -14.84 -8.72 -19.53
N ASN A 88 -14.13 -8.84 -18.40
CA ASN A 88 -14.52 -8.20 -17.13
C ASN A 88 -14.36 -6.67 -17.16
N GLY A 89 -13.63 -6.13 -18.14
CA GLY A 89 -13.47 -4.71 -18.38
C GLY A 89 -12.45 -4.01 -17.47
N VAL A 90 -11.98 -2.85 -17.95
CA VAL A 90 -10.92 -2.05 -17.30
C VAL A 90 -11.28 -1.60 -15.90
N ASN A 91 -12.56 -1.29 -15.64
CA ASN A 91 -13.03 -0.86 -14.32
C ASN A 91 -12.93 -1.97 -13.26
N GLN A 92 -12.95 -3.23 -13.69
CA GLN A 92 -12.76 -4.36 -12.77
C GLN A 92 -11.32 -4.84 -12.69
N GLY A 93 -10.38 -4.24 -13.43
CA GLY A 93 -9.01 -4.73 -13.45
C GLY A 93 -8.88 -6.09 -14.12
N TYR A 94 -9.79 -6.40 -15.05
CA TYR A 94 -9.89 -7.69 -15.76
C TYR A 94 -10.14 -8.93 -14.89
N LEU A 95 -10.50 -8.75 -13.62
CA LEU A 95 -10.84 -9.85 -12.72
C LEU A 95 -12.34 -9.88 -12.43
N PRO A 96 -12.97 -11.07 -12.37
CA PRO A 96 -14.32 -11.20 -11.84
C PRO A 96 -14.32 -10.93 -10.32
N PRO A 97 -15.50 -10.70 -9.71
CA PRO A 97 -15.62 -10.70 -8.26
C PRO A 97 -15.11 -12.01 -7.67
N SER A 98 -14.16 -11.92 -6.74
CA SER A 98 -13.51 -13.08 -6.14
C SER A 98 -13.24 -12.81 -4.66
N PRO A 99 -13.57 -13.76 -3.76
CA PRO A 99 -13.29 -13.63 -2.34
C PRO A 99 -11.80 -13.72 -1.99
N GLN A 100 -10.96 -14.17 -2.93
CA GLN A 100 -9.51 -14.27 -2.76
C GLN A 100 -8.78 -12.93 -2.97
N VAL A 101 -9.46 -11.95 -3.59
CA VAL A 101 -8.91 -10.60 -3.76
C VAL A 101 -9.10 -9.80 -2.47
N VAL A 102 -8.00 -9.43 -1.84
CA VAL A 102 -7.96 -8.58 -0.63
C VAL A 102 -8.20 -7.11 -1.00
N GLY A 103 -7.66 -6.68 -2.13
CA GLY A 103 -7.82 -5.32 -2.64
C GLY A 103 -7.37 -5.22 -4.09
N LYS A 104 -8.01 -4.34 -4.86
CA LYS A 104 -7.64 -4.04 -6.24
C LYS A 104 -8.04 -2.63 -6.64
N ASN A 105 -7.39 -2.09 -7.66
CA ASN A 105 -7.87 -0.93 -8.40
C ASN A 105 -8.28 -1.30 -9.84
N ALA A 106 -9.01 -0.38 -10.48
CA ALA A 106 -9.22 -0.43 -11.93
C ALA A 106 -7.89 -0.35 -12.68
N ILE A 107 -7.87 -0.75 -13.94
CA ILE A 107 -6.72 -0.51 -14.81
C ILE A 107 -6.50 1.01 -14.89
N ALA A 108 -5.32 1.46 -14.46
CA ALA A 108 -4.95 2.87 -14.45
C ALA A 108 -4.47 3.31 -15.84
N ARG A 109 -4.91 4.51 -16.25
CA ARG A 109 -4.38 5.20 -17.43
C ARG A 109 -2.99 5.78 -17.12
N ALA A 110 -2.21 6.00 -18.17
CA ALA A 110 -1.02 6.83 -18.13
C ALA A 110 -1.27 8.18 -17.43
N GLU A 111 -0.39 8.54 -16.49
CA GLU A 111 -0.40 9.81 -15.72
C GLU A 111 0.94 10.56 -15.76
#